data_AF-A0A928ND68-F1
#
_entry.id   AF-A0A928ND68-F1
#
_cell.length_a   1.000
_cell.length_b   1.000
_cell.length_c   1.000
_cell.angle_alpha   90.00
_cell.angle_beta   90.00
_cell.angle_gamma   90.00
#
_symmetry.space_group_name_H-M   'P 1'
#
loop_
_entity.id
_entity.type
_entity.pdbx_description
1 polymer ?
#
loop_
_entity_poly.entity_id
_entity_poly.type
_entity_poly.pdbx_seq_one_letter_code
_entity_poly.pdbx_strand_id
1 'polypeptide(L)'
;MNDKVKEFLESKKAQEKIKNEKSKTETLLNLGLYEKEYAPIIGYGHTNDENKAVKFPVVNKDIKPGDKIKLAKNDEKIDVTVDSIQCESSAEYAFSEWDQNASMTKYFKKIPVEVTDEEYEEIKKYSSHFTLIKKNKVSSVLAFCAVIVYIIGFISGIALGDALSYNFSWGVAALVWMTTLINGTLLIAVSEIINLLEDIKKK
;
A
#
# COMPACT_ATOMS: atom_id res chain seq x y z
N MET A 1 -35.33 22.52 -18.34
CA MET A 1 -34.37 21.40 -18.18
C MET A 1 -35.06 20.35 -17.33
N ASN A 2 -35.01 19.07 -17.71
CA ASN A 2 -35.73 18.01 -16.99
C ASN A 2 -35.04 17.73 -15.64
N ASP A 3 -35.82 17.59 -14.56
CA ASP A 3 -35.30 17.41 -13.20
C ASP A 3 -34.41 16.17 -13.07
N LYS A 4 -34.74 15.07 -13.78
CA LYS A 4 -33.89 13.86 -13.82
C LYS A 4 -32.54 14.10 -14.49
N VAL A 5 -32.50 14.99 -15.49
CA VAL A 5 -31.25 15.36 -16.17
C VAL A 5 -30.39 16.23 -15.26
N LYS A 6 -31.00 17.11 -14.46
CA LYS A 6 -30.28 17.92 -13.47
C LYS A 6 -29.64 17.05 -12.38
N GLU A 7 -30.41 16.12 -11.81
CA GLU A 7 -29.92 15.17 -10.78
C GLU A 7 -28.78 14.27 -11.31
N PHE A 8 -28.89 13.80 -12.55
CA PHE A 8 -27.82 13.02 -13.17
C PHE A 8 -26.52 13.84 -13.34
N LEU A 9 -26.62 15.10 -13.77
CA LEU A 9 -25.45 15.95 -13.94
C LEU A 9 -24.80 16.32 -12.60
N GLU A 10 -25.59 16.56 -11.56
CA GLU A 10 -25.08 16.81 -10.20
C GLU A 10 -24.37 15.58 -9.64
N SER A 11 -24.96 14.39 -9.77
CA SER A 11 -24.31 13.14 -9.31
C SER A 11 -23.03 12.84 -10.09
N LYS A 12 -22.98 13.11 -11.40
CA LYS A 12 -21.75 12.98 -12.20
C LYS A 12 -20.65 13.93 -11.76
N LYS A 13 -20.97 15.21 -11.52
CA LYS A 13 -20.00 16.19 -11.01
C LYS A 13 -19.46 15.80 -9.65
N ALA A 14 -20.32 15.30 -8.76
CA ALA A 14 -19.90 14.82 -7.44
C ALA A 14 -18.95 13.62 -7.55
N GLN A 15 -19.27 12.64 -8.41
CA GLN A 15 -18.39 11.48 -8.66
C GLN A 15 -17.02 11.89 -9.21
N GLU A 16 -16.99 12.84 -10.15
CA GLU A 16 -15.75 13.35 -10.73
C GLU A 16 -14.90 14.08 -9.70
N LYS A 17 -15.53 14.90 -8.83
CA LYS A 17 -14.84 15.57 -7.73
C LYS A 17 -14.21 14.57 -6.76
N ILE A 18 -14.96 13.57 -6.30
CA ILE A 18 -14.47 12.51 -5.40
C ILE A 18 -13.30 11.75 -6.04
N LYS A 19 -13.42 11.43 -7.33
CA LYS A 19 -12.36 10.74 -8.07
C LYS A 19 -11.09 11.57 -8.16
N ASN A 20 -11.21 12.87 -8.44
CA ASN A 20 -10.08 13.79 -8.52
C ASN A 20 -9.41 13.97 -7.15
N GLU A 21 -10.20 14.16 -6.08
CA GLU A 21 -9.68 14.24 -4.70
C GLU A 21 -8.94 12.96 -4.30
N LYS A 22 -9.53 11.78 -4.58
CA LYS A 22 -8.86 10.51 -4.31
C LYS A 22 -7.54 10.37 -5.07
N SER A 23 -7.52 10.73 -6.36
CA SER A 23 -6.30 10.72 -7.18
C SER A 23 -5.25 11.69 -6.65
N LYS A 24 -5.67 12.87 -6.18
CA LYS A 24 -4.80 13.89 -5.55
C LYS A 24 -4.16 13.32 -4.29
N THR A 25 -4.95 12.76 -3.39
CA THR A 25 -4.46 12.09 -2.16
C THR A 25 -3.46 10.99 -2.47
N GLU A 26 -3.79 10.05 -3.36
CA GLU A 26 -2.88 8.95 -3.72
C GLU A 26 -1.55 9.46 -4.29
N THR A 27 -1.60 10.50 -5.13
CA THR A 27 -0.39 11.12 -5.70
C THR A 27 0.50 11.69 -4.60
N LEU A 28 -0.06 12.47 -3.68
CA LEU A 28 0.69 13.08 -2.58
C LEU A 28 1.32 12.02 -1.66
N LEU A 29 0.55 10.99 -1.31
CA LEU A 29 1.05 9.87 -0.49
C LEU A 29 2.23 9.14 -1.18
N ASN A 30 2.13 8.89 -2.48
CA ASN A 30 3.17 8.22 -3.26
C ASN A 30 4.45 9.06 -3.39
N LEU A 31 4.31 10.39 -3.48
CA LEU A 31 5.44 11.32 -3.51
C LEU A 31 6.09 11.52 -2.14
N GLY A 32 5.54 10.94 -1.08
CA GLY A 32 6.02 11.16 0.29
C GLY A 32 5.58 12.51 0.88
N LEU A 33 4.65 13.21 0.24
CA LEU A 33 4.08 14.48 0.68
C LEU A 33 2.92 14.21 1.65
N TYR A 34 3.26 13.73 2.84
CA TYR A 34 2.30 13.44 3.89
C TYR A 34 2.84 13.83 5.26
N GLU A 35 1.92 14.15 6.16
CA GLU A 35 2.18 14.32 7.58
C GLU A 35 1.88 13.01 8.33
N LYS A 36 2.55 12.83 9.46
CA LYS A 36 2.35 11.67 10.34
C LYS A 36 1.44 12.08 11.49
N GLU A 37 0.27 11.45 11.57
CA GLU A 37 -0.54 11.51 12.77
C GLU A 37 -0.33 10.21 13.56
N TYR A 38 0.19 10.35 14.78
CA TYR A 38 0.53 9.21 15.63
C TYR A 38 -0.68 8.68 16.39
N ALA A 39 -0.69 7.36 16.58
CA ALA A 39 -1.64 6.69 17.44
C ALA A 39 -1.53 7.21 18.88
N PRO A 40 -2.66 7.25 19.62
CA PRO A 40 -2.63 7.62 21.02
C PRO A 40 -1.76 6.65 21.82
N ILE A 41 -0.96 7.20 22.73
CA ILE A 41 -0.14 6.41 23.65
C ILE A 41 -1.03 5.96 24.81
N ILE A 42 -1.01 4.67 25.08
CA ILE A 42 -1.82 4.05 26.13
C ILE A 42 -0.91 3.53 27.24
N GLY A 43 -1.23 3.92 28.47
CA GLY A 43 -0.66 3.38 29.69
C GLY A 43 -1.54 2.29 30.25
N TYR A 44 -0.90 1.22 30.71
CA TYR A 44 -1.48 0.14 31.48
C TYR A 44 -0.91 0.20 32.88
N GLY A 45 -1.76 0.11 33.89
CA GLY A 45 -1.35 0.08 35.28
C GLY A 45 -2.35 -0.66 36.14
N HIS A 46 -2.10 -0.73 37.44
CA HIS A 46 -3.01 -1.31 38.41
C HIS A 46 -3.24 -0.37 39.60
N THR A 47 -4.40 -0.51 40.25
CA THR A 47 -4.72 0.21 41.48
C THR A 47 -4.11 -0.48 42.70
N ASN A 48 -3.70 0.31 43.70
CA ASN A 48 -3.12 -0.23 44.93
C ASN A 48 -4.13 -1.01 45.80
N ASP A 49 -5.41 -0.60 45.77
CA ASP A 49 -6.43 -1.14 46.68
C ASP A 49 -7.03 -2.48 46.22
N GLU A 50 -7.03 -2.76 44.91
CA GLU A 50 -7.71 -3.95 44.34
C GLU A 50 -6.87 -4.71 43.29
N ASN A 51 -5.64 -4.26 43.01
CA ASN A 51 -4.79 -4.78 41.93
C ASN A 51 -5.52 -4.86 40.56
N LYS A 52 -6.44 -3.92 40.33
CA LYS A 52 -7.31 -3.93 39.16
C LYS A 52 -6.61 -3.24 37.99
N ALA A 53 -6.56 -3.89 36.84
CA ALA A 53 -5.96 -3.31 35.64
C ALA A 53 -6.73 -2.06 35.16
N VAL A 54 -5.99 -1.01 34.84
CA VAL A 54 -6.47 0.29 34.38
C VAL A 54 -5.75 0.66 33.09
N LYS A 55 -6.53 0.97 32.06
CA LYS A 55 -6.06 1.57 30.80
C LYS A 55 -6.30 3.08 30.86
N PHE A 56 -5.29 3.88 30.53
CA PHE A 56 -5.39 5.34 30.53
C PHE A 56 -4.60 5.97 29.38
N PRO A 57 -5.06 7.10 28.81
CA PRO A 57 -4.29 7.83 27.82
C PRO A 57 -3.08 8.51 28.48
N VAL A 58 -1.90 8.35 27.88
CA VAL A 58 -0.66 8.99 28.34
C VAL A 58 -0.52 10.32 27.62
N VAL A 59 -0.78 11.41 28.34
CA VAL A 59 -0.66 12.79 27.81
C VAL A 59 0.76 13.34 28.00
N ASN A 60 1.46 12.91 29.06
CA ASN A 60 2.84 13.32 29.33
C ASN A 60 3.82 12.20 28.94
N LYS A 61 4.80 12.54 28.09
CA LYS A 61 5.78 11.60 27.52
C LYS A 61 6.84 11.13 28.52
N ASP A 62 6.94 11.76 29.70
CA ASP A 62 7.95 11.44 30.71
C ASP A 62 7.54 10.31 31.67
N ILE A 63 6.30 9.81 31.57
CA ILE A 63 5.80 8.72 32.42
C ILE A 63 6.52 7.41 32.03
N LYS A 64 7.00 6.67 33.03
CA LYS A 64 7.71 5.39 32.87
C LYS A 64 7.02 4.26 33.64
N PRO A 65 7.22 3.00 33.22
CA PRO A 65 6.85 1.85 34.04
C PRO A 65 7.46 1.96 35.46
N GLY A 66 6.63 1.72 36.48
CA GLY A 66 6.98 1.89 37.90
C GLY A 66 6.57 3.23 38.51
N ASP A 67 6.20 4.22 37.70
CA ASP A 67 5.73 5.51 38.21
C ASP A 67 4.37 5.36 38.89
N LYS A 68 4.15 6.15 39.95
CA LYS A 68 2.86 6.26 40.63
C LYS A 68 2.17 7.54 40.22
N ILE A 69 1.03 7.42 39.55
CA ILE A 69 0.26 8.54 39.03
C ILE A 69 -1.13 8.60 39.69
N LYS A 70 -1.67 9.80 39.80
CA LYS A 70 -3.04 10.02 40.26
C LYS A 70 -3.94 10.27 39.07
N LEU A 71 -4.87 9.36 38.81
CA LEU A 71 -5.87 9.51 37.77
C LEU A 71 -7.17 10.01 38.40
N ALA A 72 -7.76 11.05 37.82
CA ALA A 72 -9.11 11.48 38.17
C ALA A 72 -10.13 10.66 37.37
N LYS A 73 -10.93 9.85 38.05
CA LYS A 73 -12.00 9.07 37.44
C LYS A 73 -13.28 9.35 38.22
N ASN A 74 -14.27 9.96 37.58
CA ASN A 74 -15.57 10.31 38.19
C ASN A 74 -15.43 11.08 39.52
N ASP A 75 -14.65 12.18 39.52
CA ASP A 75 -14.36 13.04 40.69
C ASP A 75 -13.57 12.40 41.85
N GLU A 76 -13.24 11.11 41.76
CA GLU A 76 -12.33 10.44 42.70
C GLU A 76 -10.91 10.35 42.12
N LYS A 77 -9.90 10.57 42.99
CA LYS A 77 -8.48 10.44 42.65
C LYS A 77 -8.01 9.05 43.02
N ILE A 78 -7.61 8.27 42.02
CA ILE A 78 -7.13 6.90 42.20
C ILE A 78 -5.63 6.88 42.00
N ASP A 79 -4.90 6.27 42.93
CA ASP A 79 -3.47 6.00 42.80
C ASP A 79 -3.26 4.76 41.91
N VAL A 80 -2.57 4.96 40.79
CA VAL A 80 -2.26 3.92 39.80
C VAL A 80 -0.75 3.77 39.67
N THR A 81 -0.26 2.55 39.76
CA THR A 81 1.12 2.20 39.44
C THR A 81 1.18 1.79 37.97
N VAL A 82 2.06 2.41 37.19
CA VAL A 82 2.19 2.16 35.75
C VAL A 82 2.96 0.86 35.51
N ASP A 83 2.35 -0.10 34.82
CA ASP A 83 2.95 -1.39 34.48
C ASP A 83 3.68 -1.34 33.14
N SER A 84 3.04 -0.74 32.12
CA SER A 84 3.63 -0.61 30.79
C SER A 84 2.99 0.52 29.99
N ILE A 85 3.72 1.00 28.98
CA ILE A 85 3.25 2.02 28.05
C ILE A 85 3.43 1.47 26.63
N GLN A 86 2.36 1.53 25.84
CA GLN A 86 2.32 0.95 24.51
C GLN A 86 1.56 1.87 23.55
N CYS A 87 1.98 1.88 22.28
CA CYS A 87 1.15 2.38 21.19
C CYS A 87 0.46 1.16 20.56
N GLU A 88 -0.86 1.19 20.46
CA GLU A 88 -1.61 0.11 19.85
C GLU A 88 -1.60 0.23 18.33
N SER A 89 -1.26 -0.87 17.65
CA SER A 89 -1.52 -0.99 16.23
C SER A 89 -3.02 -1.10 16.00
N SER A 90 -3.50 -0.46 14.94
CA SER A 90 -4.88 -0.58 14.49
C SER A 90 -4.94 -0.50 12.97
N ALA A 91 -6.08 -0.87 12.39
CA ALA A 91 -6.29 -0.71 10.96
C ALA A 91 -6.14 0.75 10.49
N GLU A 92 -6.40 1.72 11.39
CA GLU A 92 -6.23 3.15 11.11
C GLU A 92 -4.75 3.57 11.14
N TYR A 93 -3.98 3.08 12.10
CA TYR A 93 -2.55 3.39 12.29
C TYR A 93 -1.67 2.23 11.82
N ALA A 94 -1.67 2.00 10.50
CA ALA A 94 -1.02 0.83 9.88
C ALA A 94 0.51 0.92 9.75
N PHE A 95 1.10 2.11 9.88
CA PHE A 95 2.54 2.31 9.75
C PHE A 95 3.18 2.43 11.13
N SER A 96 4.47 2.11 11.23
CA SER A 96 5.21 2.24 12.48
C SER A 96 6.64 2.73 12.29
N GLU A 97 7.20 3.31 13.33
CA GLU A 97 8.59 3.69 13.42
C GLU A 97 9.10 3.55 14.86
N TRP A 98 10.40 3.33 15.00
CA TRP A 98 11.04 3.27 16.31
C TRP A 98 11.39 4.68 16.79
N ASP A 99 10.86 5.08 17.95
CA ASP A 99 11.26 6.32 18.61
C ASP A 99 12.41 6.02 19.59
N GLN A 100 13.60 6.50 19.26
CA GLN A 100 14.80 6.31 20.07
C GLN A 100 14.71 7.02 21.42
N ASN A 101 14.02 8.16 21.51
CA ASN A 101 13.87 8.91 22.76
C ASN A 101 12.91 8.22 23.71
N ALA A 102 11.78 7.75 23.19
CA ALA A 102 10.76 7.05 23.98
C ALA A 102 11.03 5.54 24.14
N SER A 103 12.05 5.00 23.45
CA SER A 103 12.39 3.57 23.42
C SER A 103 11.17 2.67 23.14
N MET A 104 10.30 3.11 22.23
CA MET A 104 9.07 2.40 21.89
C MET A 104 8.75 2.52 20.40
N THR A 105 8.04 1.53 19.87
CA THR A 105 7.48 1.61 18.52
C THR A 105 6.24 2.48 18.52
N LYS A 106 6.23 3.54 17.70
CA LYS A 106 5.08 4.41 17.50
C LYS A 106 4.37 4.05 16.21
N TYR A 107 3.06 3.89 16.29
CA TYR A 107 2.22 3.68 15.13
C TYR A 107 1.69 5.03 14.63
N PHE A 108 1.54 5.17 13.32
CA PHE A 108 1.03 6.38 12.70
C PHE A 108 0.22 6.08 11.44
N LYS A 109 -0.60 7.05 11.05
CA LYS A 109 -1.28 7.09 9.75
C LYS A 109 -0.72 8.24 8.93
N LYS A 110 -0.74 8.08 7.61
CA LYS A 110 -0.24 9.09 6.68
C LYS A 110 -1.41 9.97 6.25
N ILE A 111 -1.29 11.27 6.50
CA ILE A 111 -2.29 12.26 6.11
C ILE A 111 -1.69 13.07 4.97
N PRO A 112 -2.32 13.11 3.79
CA PRO A 112 -1.81 13.91 2.68
C PRO A 112 -1.69 15.37 3.12
N VAL A 113 -0.60 16.03 2.74
CA VAL A 113 -0.45 17.47 3.00
C VAL A 113 -1.60 18.22 2.33
N GLU A 114 -2.21 19.17 3.04
CA GLU A 114 -3.20 20.06 2.45
C GLU A 114 -2.50 20.98 1.45
N VAL A 115 -2.89 20.84 0.18
CA VAL A 115 -2.34 21.65 -0.91
C VAL A 115 -3.48 22.26 -1.72
N THR A 116 -3.29 23.50 -2.12
CA THR A 116 -4.17 24.20 -3.06
C THR A 116 -4.15 23.52 -4.44
N ASP A 117 -5.08 23.89 -5.31
CA ASP A 117 -5.13 23.30 -6.65
C ASP A 117 -3.96 23.81 -7.52
N GLU A 118 -3.50 25.04 -7.28
CA GLU A 118 -2.31 25.61 -7.90
C GLU A 118 -1.04 24.86 -7.50
N GLU A 119 -0.83 24.66 -6.19
CA GLU A 119 0.30 23.88 -5.67
C GLU A 119 0.26 22.43 -6.17
N TYR A 120 -0.93 21.84 -6.25
CA TYR A 120 -1.08 20.49 -6.76
C TYR A 120 -0.70 20.37 -8.24
N GLU A 121 -1.11 21.33 -9.09
CA GLU A 121 -0.71 21.33 -10.50
C GLU A 121 0.80 21.57 -10.68
N GLU A 122 1.43 22.32 -9.78
CA GLU A 122 2.89 22.46 -9.77
C GLU A 122 3.59 21.17 -9.33
N ILE A 123 3.15 20.55 -8.23
CA ILE A 123 3.62 19.23 -7.79
C ILE A 123 3.48 18.22 -8.91
N LYS A 124 2.37 18.25 -9.65
CA LYS A 124 2.10 17.35 -10.76
C LYS A 124 3.12 17.47 -11.89
N LYS A 125 3.55 18.70 -12.24
CA LYS A 125 4.61 18.94 -13.24
C LYS A 125 5.90 18.21 -12.86
N TYR A 126 6.31 18.30 -11.60
CA TYR A 126 7.53 17.63 -11.12
C TYR A 126 7.32 16.14 -10.80
N SER A 127 6.09 15.74 -10.44
CA SER A 127 5.72 14.35 -10.17
C SER A 127 5.73 13.48 -11.42
N SER A 128 5.65 14.07 -12.62
CA SER A 128 5.78 13.34 -13.88
C SER A 128 7.09 12.56 -13.96
N HIS A 129 8.13 13.03 -13.26
CA HIS A 129 9.42 12.35 -13.16
C HIS A 129 9.40 11.15 -12.17
N PHE A 130 8.41 11.06 -11.28
CA PHE A 130 8.25 9.98 -10.29
C PHE A 130 7.11 9.01 -10.63
N THR A 131 6.12 9.45 -11.41
CA THR A 131 4.96 8.66 -11.85
C THR A 131 5.18 7.90 -13.17
N LEU A 132 6.37 8.00 -13.76
CA LEU A 132 6.78 7.27 -14.97
C LEU A 132 7.22 5.83 -14.66
N ILE A 133 6.32 5.04 -14.09
CA ILE A 133 6.21 3.62 -14.47
C ILE A 133 4.75 3.36 -14.87
N LYS A 134 4.17 4.26 -15.67
CA LYS A 134 2.97 3.92 -16.42
C LYS A 134 3.41 2.99 -17.54
N LYS A 135 3.40 1.67 -17.26
CA LYS A 135 3.73 0.62 -18.25
C LYS A 135 3.09 0.96 -19.60
N ASN A 136 3.90 0.98 -20.66
CA ASN A 136 3.43 1.20 -22.02
C ASN A 136 2.33 0.18 -22.35
N LYS A 137 1.24 0.62 -22.99
CA LYS A 137 0.21 -0.29 -23.52
C LYS A 137 0.81 -1.37 -24.42
N VAL A 138 1.79 -1.00 -25.26
CA VAL A 138 2.49 -1.91 -26.18
C VAL A 138 3.29 -2.96 -25.40
N SER A 139 4.04 -2.54 -24.38
CA SER A 139 4.78 -3.45 -23.49
C SER A 139 3.82 -4.40 -22.75
N SER A 140 2.74 -3.87 -22.18
CA SER A 140 1.75 -4.68 -21.46
C SER A 140 1.07 -5.73 -22.35
N VAL A 141 0.77 -5.40 -23.61
CA VAL A 141 0.20 -6.36 -24.56
C VAL A 141 1.22 -7.44 -24.92
N LEU A 142 2.49 -7.08 -25.12
CA LEU A 142 3.53 -8.04 -25.46
C LEU A 142 3.83 -9.01 -24.30
N ALA A 143 3.85 -8.52 -23.07
CA ALA A 143 3.95 -9.36 -21.88
C ALA A 143 2.74 -10.32 -21.75
N PHE A 144 1.54 -9.86 -22.07
CA PHE A 144 0.34 -10.71 -22.09
C PHE A 144 0.42 -11.81 -23.17
N CYS A 145 0.91 -11.48 -24.36
CA CYS A 145 1.17 -12.46 -25.41
C CYS A 145 2.19 -13.52 -24.96
N ALA A 146 3.25 -13.16 -24.24
CA ALA A 146 4.23 -14.11 -23.72
C ALA A 146 3.59 -15.13 -22.76
N VAL A 147 2.67 -14.69 -21.90
CA VAL A 147 1.92 -15.58 -21.01
C VAL A 147 1.06 -16.58 -21.80
N ILE A 148 0.39 -16.13 -22.87
CA ILE A 148 -0.37 -17.02 -23.75
C ILE A 148 0.54 -18.06 -24.41
N VAL A 149 1.73 -17.66 -24.86
CA VAL A 149 2.73 -18.57 -25.45
C VAL A 149 3.14 -19.66 -24.46
N TYR A 150 3.30 -19.35 -23.17
CA TYR A 150 3.58 -20.37 -22.16
C TYR A 150 2.42 -21.35 -21.96
N ILE A 151 1.17 -20.87 -21.93
CA ILE A 151 0.00 -21.73 -21.76
C ILE A 151 -0.13 -22.68 -22.95
N ILE A 152 -0.03 -22.15 -24.18
CA ILE A 152 -0.12 -22.95 -25.41
C ILE A 152 1.07 -23.92 -25.49
N GLY A 153 2.28 -23.46 -25.16
CA GLY A 153 3.49 -24.27 -25.14
C GLY A 153 3.40 -25.42 -24.15
N PHE A 154 2.83 -25.16 -22.97
CA PHE A 154 2.62 -26.19 -21.95
C PHE A 154 1.66 -27.28 -22.43
N ILE A 155 0.49 -26.88 -22.95
CA ILE A 155 -0.53 -27.80 -23.51
C ILE A 155 0.05 -28.58 -24.69
N SER A 156 0.77 -27.91 -25.60
CA SER A 156 1.39 -28.55 -26.77
C SER A 156 2.44 -29.58 -26.36
N GLY A 157 3.21 -29.32 -25.31
CA GLY A 157 4.18 -30.28 -24.76
C GLY A 157 3.50 -31.52 -24.21
N ILE A 158 2.35 -31.38 -23.55
CA ILE A 158 1.55 -32.53 -23.08
C ILE A 158 1.00 -33.33 -24.27
N ALA A 159 0.38 -32.65 -25.24
CA ALA A 159 -0.21 -33.31 -26.41
C ALA A 159 0.83 -34.05 -27.26
N LEU A 160 1.99 -33.44 -27.51
CA LEU A 160 3.07 -34.06 -28.29
C LEU A 160 3.79 -35.16 -27.52
N GLY A 161 3.93 -35.01 -26.19
CA GLY A 161 4.50 -36.04 -25.32
C GLY A 161 3.67 -37.32 -25.33
N ASP A 162 2.35 -37.22 -25.44
CA ASP A 162 1.42 -38.35 -25.54
C ASP A 162 1.33 -38.91 -26.97
N ALA A 163 1.30 -38.06 -28.00
CA ALA A 163 1.08 -38.48 -29.39
C ALA A 163 2.28 -39.19 -30.04
N LEU A 164 3.51 -38.89 -29.62
CA LEU A 164 4.74 -39.36 -30.29
C LEU A 164 5.36 -40.61 -29.63
N SER A 165 4.71 -41.21 -28.63
CA SER A 165 5.25 -42.38 -27.92
C SER A 165 4.13 -43.25 -27.35
N TYR A 166 4.39 -44.56 -27.20
CA TYR A 166 3.41 -45.50 -26.63
C TYR A 166 3.03 -45.20 -25.17
N ASN A 167 3.92 -44.52 -24.45
CA ASN A 167 3.67 -43.93 -23.14
C ASN A 167 4.12 -42.46 -23.20
N PHE A 168 3.60 -41.64 -22.29
CA PHE A 168 3.94 -40.23 -22.22
C PHE A 168 5.46 -40.00 -22.21
N SER A 169 5.96 -39.34 -23.24
CA SER A 169 7.37 -39.03 -23.41
C SER A 169 7.72 -37.72 -22.71
N TRP A 170 8.19 -37.85 -21.48
CA TRP A 170 8.72 -36.72 -20.69
C TRP A 170 9.87 -35.98 -21.40
N GLY A 171 10.68 -36.69 -22.19
CA GLY A 171 11.78 -36.08 -22.96
C GLY A 171 11.28 -35.15 -24.07
N VAL A 172 10.27 -35.59 -24.83
CA VAL A 172 9.65 -34.77 -25.88
C VAL A 172 8.93 -33.56 -25.26
N ALA A 173 8.16 -33.77 -24.19
CA ALA A 173 7.50 -32.69 -23.48
C ALA A 173 8.50 -31.66 -22.92
N ALA A 174 9.58 -32.11 -22.29
CA ALA A 174 10.62 -31.23 -21.74
C ALA A 174 11.32 -30.40 -22.83
N LEU A 175 11.58 -30.96 -24.02
CA LEU A 175 12.15 -30.21 -25.14
C LEU A 175 11.20 -29.11 -25.65
N VAL A 176 9.91 -29.41 -25.76
CA VAL A 176 8.88 -28.43 -26.15
C VAL A 176 8.73 -27.33 -25.08
N TRP A 177 8.80 -27.69 -23.80
CA TRP A 177 8.75 -26.70 -22.72
C TRP A 177 10.01 -25.83 -22.69
N MET A 178 11.20 -26.39 -22.89
CA MET A 178 12.44 -25.62 -22.95
C MET A 178 12.44 -24.60 -24.11
N THR A 179 12.00 -25.01 -25.30
CA THR A 179 11.92 -24.11 -26.47
C THR A 179 10.90 -23.00 -26.27
N THR A 180 9.75 -23.30 -25.66
CA THR A 180 8.71 -22.29 -25.35
C THR A 180 9.14 -21.37 -24.21
N LEU A 181 9.89 -21.86 -23.22
CA LEU A 181 10.50 -21.05 -22.16
C LEU A 181 11.47 -20.01 -22.75
N ILE A 182 12.38 -20.42 -23.62
CA ILE A 182 13.34 -19.50 -24.26
C ILE A 182 12.62 -18.42 -25.08
N ASN A 183 11.62 -18.80 -25.88
CA ASN A 183 10.89 -17.84 -26.70
C ASN A 183 10.01 -16.88 -25.88
N GLY A 184 9.33 -17.38 -24.85
CA GLY A 184 8.50 -16.55 -23.99
C GLY A 184 9.32 -15.58 -23.14
N THR A 185 10.48 -16.01 -22.62
CA THR A 185 11.38 -15.15 -21.85
C THR A 185 11.96 -14.04 -22.71
N LEU A 186 12.31 -14.32 -23.97
CA LEU A 186 12.77 -13.31 -24.92
C LEU A 186 11.70 -12.25 -25.21
N LEU A 187 10.43 -12.65 -25.35
CA LEU A 187 9.31 -11.69 -25.53
C LEU A 187 9.12 -10.79 -24.30
N ILE A 188 9.27 -11.33 -23.08
CA ILE A 188 9.21 -10.55 -21.84
C ILE A 188 10.38 -9.56 -21.79
N ALA A 189 11.60 -10.00 -22.12
CA ALA A 189 12.77 -9.14 -22.15
C ALA A 189 12.61 -7.97 -23.13
N VAL A 190 12.11 -8.24 -24.35
CA VAL A 190 11.81 -7.19 -25.34
C VAL A 190 10.72 -6.24 -24.84
N SER A 191 9.67 -6.77 -24.19
CA SER A 191 8.61 -5.96 -23.58
C SER A 191 9.15 -4.98 -22.54
N GLU A 192 10.09 -5.42 -21.69
CA GLU A 192 10.74 -4.57 -20.70
C GLU A 192 11.63 -3.51 -21.35
N ILE A 193 12.42 -3.89 -22.36
CA ILE A 193 13.26 -2.94 -23.12
C ILE A 193 12.39 -1.86 -23.78
N ILE A 194 11.27 -2.23 -24.41
CA ILE A 194 10.33 -1.26 -25.02
C ILE A 194 9.76 -0.31 -23.97
N ASN A 195 9.46 -0.82 -22.77
CA ASN A 195 8.96 0.01 -21.68
C ASN A 195 10.02 1.06 -21.27
N LEU A 196 11.25 0.62 -21.06
CA LEU A 196 12.38 1.50 -20.72
C LEU A 196 12.70 2.52 -21.82
N LEU A 197 12.62 2.12 -23.10
CA LEU A 197 12.84 3.03 -24.24
C LEU A 197 11.75 4.10 -24.33
N GLU A 198 10.50 3.76 -24.06
CA GLU A 198 9.43 4.75 -24.03
C GLU A 198 9.59 5.73 -22.87
N ASP A 199 10.09 5.24 -21.72
CA ASP A 199 10.42 6.09 -20.58
C ASP A 199 11.55 7.07 -20.92
N ILE A 200 12.59 6.64 -21.65
CA ILE A 200 13.67 7.53 -22.13
C ILE A 200 13.15 8.55 -23.14
N LYS A 201 12.29 8.14 -24.10
CA LYS A 201 11.74 9.04 -25.12
C LYS A 201 10.87 10.17 -24.54
N LYS A 202 10.24 9.92 -23.38
CA LYS A 202 9.37 10.90 -22.69
C LYS A 202 10.16 11.90 -21.84
N LYS A 203 11.46 11.70 -21.66
CA LYS A 203 12.39 12.61 -20.98
C LYS A 203 12.92 13.67 -21.94
#